data_AF-A0A522E7K1-F1
#
_entry.id   AF-A0A522E7K1-F1
#
_cell.length_a   1.000
_cell.length_b   1.000
_cell.length_c   1.000
_cell.angle_alpha   90.00
_cell.angle_beta   90.00
_cell.angle_gamma   90.00
#
_symmetry.space_group_name_H-M   'P 1'
#
loop_
_entity.id
_entity.type
_entity.pdbx_description
1 polymer ?
#
loop_
_entity_poly.entity_id
_entity_poly.type
_entity_poly.pdbx_seq_one_letter_code
_entity_poly.pdbx_strand_id
1 'polypeptide(L)'
;METLRVVEIGGRIKVAGMGMDHLFVHSDPVALEAHLKHLRDRPPIELLQAFFPSDHDRLRQLMRGVGFYRPVLKTDQGMAGNFLPFLIDPYRASSDLVRRRIETEEFVAIPEPHADLSPETVREVQTQFIAGHLRETAEQLASMERRQANKGRLPFFLIRPAQTDEPIVFGRDIVERVEQLVQALVANIAQRAGVTDSGLIWAQPDVFILEDGTVEIERLNCPDVGLFLRGFTHPFSRLLPIVQEIVEGLGHHVRDAIHRTIPESMITVLTRDEVLDNEEDLLEIGEIEELRRLCASLGKTLRVRRVSDVDDIPQDEHVLLLNLDYSSPATCRLLARAQEGSLRYFPDPRFQRLCQMTTGLYETSLPEAYRRSFLELAGANPKNDSAHREVLVRLNEHLEAAGHTTPILYVQAGSELIPVLRKSLHSWRQMKNRIERHDGPVPIRFRRVPATPESLLLTSSTGPRLHVYRFLCVRGS
;
A
#
# COMPACT_ATOMS: atom_id res chain seq x y z
N MET A 1 -21.17 0.24 19.41
CA MET A 1 -20.22 0.31 18.28
C MET A 1 -18.83 0.17 18.85
N GLU A 2 -18.00 -0.67 18.23
CA GLU A 2 -16.58 -0.78 18.57
C GLU A 2 -15.91 0.59 18.37
N THR A 3 -15.15 1.05 19.36
CA THR A 3 -14.40 2.31 19.24
C THR A 3 -12.94 1.98 18.99
N LEU A 4 -12.46 2.30 17.79
CA LEU A 4 -11.03 2.27 17.50
C LEU A 4 -10.39 3.60 17.92
N ARG A 5 -9.22 3.51 18.54
CA ARG A 5 -8.39 4.65 18.94
C ARG A 5 -7.03 4.58 18.26
N VAL A 6 -6.53 5.73 17.84
CA VAL A 6 -5.16 5.85 17.32
C VAL A 6 -4.18 5.59 18.45
N VAL A 7 -3.13 4.84 18.17
CA VAL A 7 -2.02 4.66 19.12
C VAL A 7 -1.13 5.89 19.09
N GLU A 8 -1.05 6.61 20.21
CA GLU A 8 -0.38 7.92 20.36
C GLU A 8 1.15 7.83 20.45
N ILE A 9 1.78 6.99 19.64
CA ILE A 9 3.25 6.92 19.52
C ILE A 9 3.74 7.38 18.15
N GLY A 10 2.88 7.31 17.14
CA GLY A 10 3.23 7.58 15.75
C GLY A 10 2.97 6.39 14.82
N GLY A 11 3.74 6.33 13.74
CA GLY A 11 3.58 5.29 12.74
C GLY A 11 4.61 5.43 11.63
N ARG A 12 4.24 4.95 10.44
CA ARG A 12 5.09 4.98 9.25
C ARG A 12 4.45 5.78 8.14
N ILE A 13 5.24 6.58 7.44
CA ILE A 13 4.82 7.24 6.22
C ILE A 13 5.15 6.31 5.06
N LYS A 14 4.21 6.07 4.15
CA LYS A 14 4.47 5.43 2.87
C LYS A 14 4.64 6.49 1.81
N VAL A 15 5.78 6.47 1.13
CA VAL A 15 6.16 7.53 0.20
C VAL A 15 6.51 6.92 -1.15
N ALA A 16 6.09 7.58 -2.21
CA ALA A 16 6.51 7.29 -3.57
C ALA A 16 8.04 7.30 -3.69
N GLY A 17 8.59 6.44 -4.57
CA GLY A 17 10.03 6.27 -4.78
C GLY A 17 10.72 7.35 -5.60
N MET A 18 9.95 8.20 -6.26
CA MET A 18 10.41 9.35 -7.05
C MET A 18 9.46 10.54 -6.88
N GLY A 19 10.00 11.76 -6.94
CA GLY A 19 9.21 12.99 -6.89
C GLY A 19 8.43 13.23 -8.18
N MET A 20 7.41 14.07 -8.08
CA MET A 20 6.41 14.22 -9.14
C MET A 20 6.66 15.38 -10.12
N ASP A 21 7.73 16.16 -9.95
CA ASP A 21 8.01 17.36 -10.78
C ASP A 21 7.94 17.06 -12.28
N HIS A 22 8.51 15.94 -12.71
CA HIS A 22 8.51 15.52 -14.11
C HIS A 22 7.12 15.25 -14.68
N LEU A 23 6.14 14.91 -13.85
CA LEU A 23 4.74 14.70 -14.26
C LEU A 23 3.95 16.01 -14.35
N PHE A 24 4.51 17.11 -13.85
CA PHE A 24 3.85 18.42 -13.74
C PHE A 24 4.64 19.57 -14.37
N VAL A 25 5.76 19.29 -15.03
CA VAL A 25 6.66 20.27 -15.67
C VAL A 25 6.00 21.08 -16.80
N HIS A 26 4.91 20.59 -17.38
CA HIS A 26 4.18 21.25 -18.47
C HIS A 26 2.67 21.31 -18.19
N SER A 27 2.09 22.50 -18.35
CA SER A 27 0.64 22.70 -18.26
C SER A 27 -0.10 22.24 -19.53
N ASP A 28 0.56 22.34 -20.70
CA ASP A 28 0.08 21.86 -22.00
C ASP A 28 0.20 20.33 -22.11
N PRO A 29 -0.91 19.61 -22.37
CA PRO A 29 -0.89 18.15 -22.41
C PRO A 29 -0.03 17.54 -23.52
N VAL A 30 0.13 18.23 -24.65
CA VAL A 30 0.94 17.72 -25.77
C VAL A 30 2.43 17.78 -25.42
N ALA A 31 2.89 18.92 -24.91
CA ALA A 31 4.25 19.06 -24.40
C ALA A 31 4.53 18.06 -23.26
N LEU A 32 3.58 17.88 -22.34
CA LEU A 32 3.68 16.88 -21.28
C LEU A 32 3.84 15.46 -21.85
N GLU A 33 2.99 15.04 -22.78
CA GLU A 33 3.08 13.68 -23.34
C GLU A 33 4.39 13.44 -24.09
N ALA A 34 4.92 14.46 -24.79
CA ALA A 34 6.24 14.38 -25.41
C ALA A 34 7.35 14.21 -24.36
N HIS A 35 7.29 14.95 -23.25
CA HIS A 35 8.22 14.82 -22.13
C HIS A 35 8.13 13.44 -21.47
N LEU A 36 6.93 12.95 -21.18
CA LEU A 36 6.74 11.63 -20.58
C LEU A 36 7.22 10.51 -21.51
N LYS A 37 7.03 10.66 -22.83
CA LYS A 37 7.61 9.73 -23.81
C LYS A 37 9.14 9.74 -23.74
N HIS A 38 9.75 10.92 -23.68
CA HIS A 38 11.21 11.03 -23.54
C HIS A 38 11.72 10.31 -22.28
N LEU A 39 11.07 10.49 -21.13
CA LEU A 39 11.42 9.79 -19.89
C LEU A 39 11.26 8.27 -20.00
N ARG A 40 10.24 7.77 -20.72
CA ARG A 40 10.09 6.33 -20.96
C ARG A 40 11.19 5.76 -21.85
N ASP A 41 11.62 6.53 -22.85
CA ASP A 41 12.64 6.11 -23.82
C ASP A 41 14.07 6.26 -23.26
N ARG A 42 14.29 7.25 -22.37
CA ARG A 42 15.56 7.58 -21.73
C ARG A 42 15.34 7.94 -20.25
N PRO A 43 15.03 6.95 -19.40
CA PRO A 43 14.74 7.21 -18.00
C PRO A 43 15.98 7.74 -17.25
N PRO A 44 15.82 8.77 -16.41
CA PRO A 44 16.91 9.24 -15.56
C PRO A 44 17.25 8.18 -14.49
N ILE A 45 18.43 8.27 -13.91
CA ILE A 45 18.93 7.26 -12.97
C ILE A 45 18.01 7.14 -11.75
N GLU A 46 17.48 8.25 -11.25
CA GLU A 46 16.57 8.29 -10.10
C GLU A 46 15.27 7.52 -10.37
N LEU A 47 14.74 7.61 -11.60
CA LEU A 47 13.57 6.82 -12.01
C LEU A 47 13.91 5.34 -12.07
N LEU A 48 15.08 4.98 -12.63
CA LEU A 48 15.54 3.59 -12.69
C LEU A 48 15.73 2.98 -11.30
N GLN A 49 16.33 3.74 -10.38
CA GLN A 49 16.54 3.33 -8.98
C GLN A 49 15.21 3.06 -8.27
N ALA A 50 14.14 3.78 -8.62
CA ALA A 50 12.83 3.56 -8.06
C ALA A 50 12.14 2.26 -8.56
N PHE A 51 12.75 1.51 -9.49
CA PHE A 51 12.26 0.17 -9.88
C PHE A 51 13.20 -0.95 -9.45
N PHE A 52 14.17 -0.65 -8.60
CA PHE A 52 15.20 -1.59 -8.21
C PHE A 52 14.68 -2.62 -7.17
N PRO A 53 15.06 -3.91 -7.25
CA PRO A 53 15.93 -4.51 -8.26
C PRO A 53 15.10 -4.97 -9.47
N SER A 54 15.28 -4.38 -10.64
CA SER A 54 14.67 -4.89 -11.88
C SER A 54 15.74 -4.99 -12.95
N ASP A 55 15.68 -6.05 -13.76
CA ASP A 55 16.51 -6.13 -14.96
C ASP A 55 16.02 -5.18 -16.06
N HIS A 56 16.90 -4.93 -17.02
CA HIS A 56 16.68 -3.96 -18.08
C HIS A 56 15.44 -4.27 -18.95
N ASP A 57 15.16 -5.54 -19.24
CA ASP A 57 14.02 -5.91 -20.09
C ASP A 57 12.68 -5.76 -19.37
N ARG A 58 12.63 -6.15 -18.09
CA ARG A 58 11.48 -5.91 -17.22
C ARG A 58 11.24 -4.41 -17.03
N LEU A 59 12.29 -3.62 -16.82
CA LEU A 59 12.20 -2.16 -16.74
C LEU A 59 11.59 -1.57 -18.01
N ARG A 60 12.09 -1.96 -19.17
CA ARG A 60 11.55 -1.52 -20.47
C ARG A 60 10.06 -1.86 -20.61
N GLN A 61 9.64 -3.04 -20.16
CA GLN A 61 8.22 -3.43 -20.16
C GLN A 61 7.39 -2.59 -19.18
N LEU A 62 7.90 -2.34 -17.97
CA LEU A 62 7.24 -1.51 -16.97
C LEU A 62 7.07 -0.06 -17.44
N MET A 63 8.09 0.51 -18.08
CA MET A 63 8.09 1.89 -18.57
C MET A 63 7.07 2.10 -19.68
N ARG A 64 6.80 1.07 -20.49
CA ARG A 64 5.78 1.12 -21.55
C ARG A 64 4.35 1.05 -21.02
N GLY A 65 4.17 0.64 -19.76
CA GLY A 65 2.87 0.39 -19.16
C GLY A 65 2.49 1.37 -18.06
N VAL A 66 1.47 1.00 -17.28
CA VAL A 66 1.13 1.69 -16.02
C VAL A 66 2.27 1.66 -14.99
N GLY A 67 3.23 0.74 -15.16
CA GLY A 67 4.41 0.62 -14.30
C GLY A 67 5.18 1.93 -14.19
N PHE A 68 5.29 2.69 -15.28
CA PHE A 68 5.93 4.02 -15.33
C PHE A 68 5.43 4.99 -14.25
N TYR A 69 4.13 4.99 -13.95
CA TYR A 69 3.53 5.91 -13.00
C TYR A 69 3.63 5.43 -11.55
N ARG A 70 3.89 4.13 -11.31
CA ARG A 70 3.83 3.55 -9.96
C ARG A 70 4.83 4.19 -8.98
N PRO A 71 6.10 4.45 -9.34
CA PRO A 71 7.05 5.04 -8.40
C PRO A 71 6.74 6.47 -7.98
N VAL A 72 5.83 7.15 -8.66
CA VAL A 72 5.55 8.57 -8.47
C VAL A 72 4.13 8.78 -7.95
N LEU A 73 3.17 8.05 -8.51
CA LEU A 73 1.73 8.19 -8.29
C LEU A 73 1.14 7.04 -7.48
N LYS A 74 1.98 6.22 -6.82
CA LYS A 74 1.49 5.28 -5.81
C LYS A 74 2.34 5.33 -4.56
N THR A 75 1.68 5.03 -3.46
CA THR A 75 2.25 4.88 -2.11
C THR A 75 2.35 3.41 -1.70
N ASP A 76 1.99 2.45 -2.57
CA ASP A 76 2.19 1.03 -2.27
C ASP A 76 3.69 0.73 -2.19
N GLN A 77 4.11 0.10 -1.08
CA GLN A 77 5.51 -0.28 -0.77
C GLN A 77 6.01 -1.43 -1.67
N GLY A 78 5.83 -1.30 -2.99
CA GLY A 78 6.63 -2.06 -3.94
C GLY A 78 8.06 -1.53 -3.98
N MET A 79 8.86 -2.10 -4.89
CA MET A 79 10.29 -1.82 -5.17
C MET A 79 10.70 -0.33 -5.20
N ALA A 80 9.74 0.58 -5.38
CA ALA A 80 9.93 2.02 -5.38
C ALA A 80 9.83 2.67 -4.00
N GLY A 81 8.89 2.23 -3.16
CA GLY A 81 8.36 3.03 -2.07
C GLY A 81 9.34 3.18 -0.91
N ASN A 82 9.46 4.40 -0.39
CA ASN A 82 10.16 4.65 0.86
C ASN A 82 9.19 4.50 2.03
N PHE A 83 9.77 4.25 3.20
CA PHE A 83 9.07 4.54 4.44
C PHE A 83 9.96 5.23 5.43
N LEU A 84 9.35 6.07 6.25
CA LEU A 84 10.02 6.82 7.29
C LEU A 84 9.08 6.94 8.49
N PRO A 85 9.61 7.17 9.71
CA PRO A 85 8.79 7.35 10.88
C PRO A 85 8.03 8.68 10.86
N PHE A 86 6.88 8.73 11.52
CA PHE A 86 6.30 9.97 12.06
C PHE A 86 5.94 9.73 13.53
N LEU A 87 5.87 10.81 14.30
CA LEU A 87 5.55 10.77 15.73
C LEU A 87 4.20 11.42 16.00
N ILE A 88 3.60 11.05 17.13
CA ILE A 88 2.44 11.73 17.70
C ILE A 88 2.84 12.33 19.04
N ASP A 89 2.53 13.60 19.25
CA ASP A 89 2.64 14.27 20.54
C ASP A 89 1.22 14.59 21.06
N PRO A 90 0.70 13.81 22.03
CA PRO A 90 -0.66 14.00 22.54
C PRO A 90 -0.82 15.28 23.38
N TYR A 91 0.28 15.92 23.79
CA TYR A 91 0.23 17.17 24.54
C TYR A 91 0.18 18.40 23.64
N ARG A 92 0.52 18.23 22.35
CA ARG A 92 0.48 19.29 21.36
C ARG A 92 -0.94 19.46 20.82
N ALA A 93 -1.50 20.67 20.96
CA ALA A 93 -2.85 20.96 20.48
C ALA A 93 -2.96 20.97 18.95
N SER A 94 -1.96 21.52 18.26
CA SER A 94 -1.97 21.73 16.80
C SER A 94 -0.73 21.14 16.13
N SER A 95 -0.90 20.41 15.04
CA SER A 95 0.18 19.74 14.30
C SER A 95 1.15 20.71 13.61
N ASP A 96 2.37 20.24 13.36
CA ASP A 96 3.29 20.93 12.44
C ASP A 96 3.08 20.39 11.01
N LEU A 97 2.51 21.22 10.14
CA LEU A 97 2.25 20.88 8.74
C LEU A 97 3.23 21.58 7.79
N VAL A 98 4.42 21.94 8.28
CA VAL A 98 5.48 22.48 7.43
C VAL A 98 6.11 21.36 6.61
N ARG A 99 6.37 21.66 5.33
CA ARG A 99 7.03 20.73 4.40
C ARG A 99 8.41 20.33 4.92
N ARG A 100 8.70 19.03 4.86
CA ARG A 100 9.98 18.40 5.21
C ARG A 100 10.68 17.84 3.99
N ARG A 101 12.01 17.89 4.00
CA ARG A 101 12.84 17.28 2.97
C ARG A 101 13.32 15.92 3.42
N ILE A 102 13.13 14.90 2.59
CA ILE A 102 13.81 13.61 2.76
C ILE A 102 15.30 13.86 2.54
N GLU A 103 16.06 13.76 3.62
CA GLU A 103 17.49 14.07 3.67
C GLU A 103 18.31 12.82 3.35
N THR A 104 17.93 11.68 3.94
CA THR A 104 18.67 10.42 3.80
C THR A 104 17.72 9.28 3.42
N GLU A 105 18.15 8.45 2.49
CA GLU A 105 17.48 7.21 2.07
C GLU A 105 18.52 6.07 2.11
N GLU A 106 18.15 4.92 2.64
CA GLU A 106 18.95 3.69 2.58
C GLU A 106 18.27 2.67 1.67
N PHE A 107 19.06 1.74 1.11
CA PHE A 107 18.54 0.56 0.43
C PHE A 107 18.91 -0.66 1.27
N VAL A 108 17.90 -1.31 1.84
CA VAL A 108 18.07 -2.45 2.73
C VAL A 108 17.58 -3.69 2.01
N ALA A 109 18.49 -4.66 1.84
CA ALA A 109 18.21 -5.91 1.19
C ALA A 109 17.97 -7.02 2.21
N ILE A 110 16.81 -7.64 2.11
CA ILE A 110 16.38 -8.73 2.96
C ILE A 110 16.40 -10.00 2.09
N PRO A 111 17.20 -11.03 2.44
CA PRO A 111 17.24 -12.26 1.66
C PRO A 111 15.87 -12.95 1.72
N GLU A 112 15.41 -13.40 0.56
CA GLU A 112 14.20 -14.22 0.48
C GLU A 112 14.55 -15.67 0.92
N PRO A 113 13.69 -16.35 1.73
CA PRO A 113 13.99 -17.68 2.25
C PRO A 113 14.34 -18.71 1.18
N HIS A 114 13.65 -18.64 0.04
CA HIS A 114 13.82 -19.55 -1.09
C HIS A 114 15.14 -19.38 -1.85
N ALA A 115 15.90 -18.32 -1.59
CA ALA A 115 17.11 -18.01 -2.36
C ALA A 115 18.34 -18.83 -1.93
N ASP A 116 18.30 -19.46 -0.75
CA ASP A 116 19.36 -20.32 -0.18
C ASP A 116 20.79 -19.76 -0.37
N LEU A 117 20.95 -18.47 -0.04
CA LEU A 117 22.21 -17.74 -0.26
C LEU A 117 23.18 -17.93 0.91
N SER A 118 24.48 -18.03 0.60
CA SER A 118 25.53 -18.05 1.62
C SER A 118 25.55 -16.75 2.45
N PRO A 119 25.92 -16.80 3.75
CA PRO A 119 26.05 -15.61 4.58
C PRO A 119 27.00 -14.56 4.00
N GLU A 120 28.07 -14.99 3.32
CA GLU A 120 29.02 -14.12 2.63
C GLU A 120 28.36 -13.36 1.49
N THR A 121 27.58 -14.06 0.64
CA THR A 121 26.83 -13.44 -0.46
C THR A 121 25.80 -12.45 0.05
N VAL A 122 25.05 -12.81 1.10
CA VAL A 122 24.08 -11.91 1.73
C VAL A 122 24.78 -10.64 2.22
N ARG A 123 25.89 -10.79 2.94
CA ARG A 123 26.66 -9.66 3.46
C ARG A 123 27.20 -8.75 2.37
N GLU A 124 27.76 -9.33 1.30
CA GLU A 124 28.29 -8.58 0.17
C GLU A 124 27.19 -7.74 -0.50
N VAL A 125 26.07 -8.38 -0.84
CA VAL A 125 24.93 -7.71 -1.48
C VAL A 125 24.40 -6.59 -0.58
N GLN A 126 24.16 -6.86 0.70
CA GLN A 126 23.70 -5.85 1.68
C GLN A 126 24.65 -4.65 1.80
N THR A 127 25.96 -4.88 1.73
CA THR A 127 26.97 -3.80 1.78
C THR A 127 26.91 -2.92 0.54
N GLN A 128 26.81 -3.52 -0.65
CA GLN A 128 26.69 -2.77 -1.90
C GLN A 128 25.41 -1.94 -1.96
N PHE A 129 24.30 -2.50 -1.47
CA PHE A 129 23.01 -1.83 -1.40
C PHE A 129 23.04 -0.58 -0.53
N ILE A 130 23.57 -0.70 0.69
CA ILE A 130 23.71 0.45 1.59
C ILE A 130 24.64 1.52 1.00
N ALA A 131 25.68 1.11 0.26
CA ALA A 131 26.56 2.04 -0.45
C ALA A 131 25.92 2.71 -1.68
N GLY A 132 24.72 2.28 -2.09
CA GLY A 132 24.02 2.81 -3.26
C GLY A 132 24.61 2.36 -4.59
N HIS A 133 25.41 1.28 -4.62
CA HIS A 133 26.03 0.71 -5.83
C HIS A 133 25.03 -0.13 -6.63
N LEU A 134 23.89 0.47 -6.97
CA LEU A 134 22.72 -0.26 -7.47
C LEU A 134 22.96 -0.92 -8.83
N ARG A 135 23.86 -0.39 -9.66
CA ARG A 135 24.16 -0.98 -10.97
C ARG A 135 24.92 -2.29 -10.82
N GLU A 136 26.00 -2.27 -10.05
CA GLU A 136 26.85 -3.41 -9.75
C GLU A 136 26.03 -4.51 -9.06
N THR A 137 25.18 -4.12 -8.10
CA THR A 137 24.26 -5.04 -7.43
C THR A 137 23.24 -5.63 -8.42
N ALA A 138 22.73 -4.88 -9.40
CA ALA A 138 21.82 -5.41 -10.41
C ALA A 138 22.44 -6.53 -11.23
N GLU A 139 23.70 -6.35 -11.65
CA GLU A 139 24.46 -7.31 -12.44
C GLU A 139 24.71 -8.58 -11.62
N GLN A 140 25.06 -8.43 -10.34
CA GLN A 140 25.23 -9.56 -9.42
C GLN A 140 23.91 -10.32 -9.20
N LEU A 141 22.79 -9.62 -8.96
CA LEU A 141 21.48 -10.25 -8.78
C LEU A 141 20.97 -10.93 -10.05
N ALA A 142 21.31 -10.40 -11.23
CA ALA A 142 20.93 -11.02 -12.51
C ALA A 142 21.61 -12.37 -12.74
N SER A 143 22.76 -12.61 -12.11
CA SER A 143 23.52 -13.86 -12.18
C SER A 143 23.01 -14.96 -11.25
N MET A 144 22.15 -14.63 -10.29
CA MET A 144 21.59 -15.57 -9.33
C MET A 144 20.42 -16.35 -9.95
N GLU A 145 20.29 -17.65 -9.61
CA GLU A 145 19.22 -18.51 -10.13
C GLU A 145 17.83 -17.93 -9.84
N ARG A 146 16.97 -17.97 -10.86
CA ARG A 146 15.59 -17.48 -10.78
C ARG A 146 14.64 -18.66 -10.71
N ARG A 147 13.89 -18.81 -9.62
CA ARG A 147 12.71 -19.67 -9.59
C ARG A 147 11.56 -19.01 -10.36
N GLN A 148 10.71 -19.80 -11.02
CA GLN A 148 9.41 -19.33 -11.49
C GLN A 148 8.45 -19.22 -10.29
N ALA A 149 8.31 -18.02 -9.73
CA ALA A 149 7.34 -17.70 -8.67
C ALA A 149 6.44 -16.54 -9.12
N ASN A 150 5.23 -16.44 -8.55
CA ASN A 150 4.23 -15.44 -8.94
C ASN A 150 4.46 -14.06 -8.26
N LYS A 151 5.08 -14.03 -7.07
CA LYS A 151 5.46 -12.84 -6.28
C LYS A 151 6.90 -13.00 -5.74
N GLY A 152 7.63 -11.91 -5.43
CA GLY A 152 9.00 -11.98 -4.89
C GLY A 152 10.06 -12.45 -5.90
N ARG A 153 10.18 -11.75 -7.04
CA ARG A 153 10.84 -12.24 -8.27
C ARG A 153 12.38 -12.30 -8.24
N LEU A 154 13.01 -12.00 -7.12
CA LEU A 154 14.46 -11.88 -6.98
C LEU A 154 14.89 -12.39 -5.60
N PRO A 155 16.16 -12.79 -5.44
CA PRO A 155 16.64 -13.42 -4.21
C PRO A 155 16.65 -12.49 -2.98
N PHE A 156 16.31 -11.22 -3.17
CA PHE A 156 16.16 -10.25 -2.09
C PHE A 156 14.87 -9.45 -2.25
N PHE A 157 14.18 -9.27 -1.14
CA PHE A 157 13.19 -8.24 -0.96
C PHE A 157 13.88 -6.93 -0.56
N LEU A 158 13.46 -5.81 -1.14
CA LEU A 158 14.04 -4.51 -0.83
C LEU A 158 13.08 -3.62 -0.07
N ILE A 159 13.62 -2.98 0.96
CA ILE A 159 12.99 -1.88 1.66
C ILE A 159 13.87 -0.63 1.60
N ARG A 160 13.22 0.53 1.61
CA ARG A 160 13.88 1.84 1.53
C ARG A 160 13.54 2.70 2.74
N PRO A 161 14.12 2.42 3.93
CA PRO A 161 13.95 3.30 5.06
C PRO A 161 14.57 4.66 4.75
N ALA A 162 13.91 5.72 5.20
CA ALA A 162 14.30 7.09 4.95
C ALA A 162 14.13 7.96 6.20
N GLN A 163 14.74 9.13 6.17
CA GLN A 163 14.66 10.11 7.24
C GLN A 163 14.55 11.53 6.65
N THR A 164 13.73 12.36 7.28
CA THR A 164 13.62 13.79 6.98
C THR A 164 14.64 14.61 7.73
N ASP A 165 14.91 15.81 7.21
CA ASP A 165 15.69 16.86 7.85
C ASP A 165 15.21 17.19 9.28
N GLU A 166 13.89 17.24 9.48
CA GLU A 166 13.27 17.35 10.80
C GLU A 166 12.17 16.30 11.00
N PRO A 167 11.92 15.82 12.22
CA PRO A 167 10.83 14.88 12.50
C PRO A 167 9.47 15.45 12.10
N ILE A 168 8.60 14.57 11.59
CA ILE A 168 7.18 14.88 11.40
C ILE A 168 6.43 14.50 12.67
N VAL A 169 5.77 15.48 13.29
CA VAL A 169 5.07 15.31 14.56
C VAL A 169 3.64 15.84 14.43
N PHE A 170 2.66 14.95 14.64
CA PHE A 170 1.25 15.32 14.69
C PHE A 170 0.78 15.55 16.13
N GLY A 171 0.00 16.61 16.31
CA GLY A 171 -0.74 16.91 17.54
C GLY A 171 -2.15 16.34 17.52
N ARG A 172 -2.93 16.71 18.55
CA ARG A 172 -4.30 16.19 18.77
C ARG A 172 -5.27 16.53 17.64
N ASP A 173 -5.15 17.70 17.03
CA ASP A 173 -6.00 18.14 15.92
C ASP A 173 -6.07 17.11 14.77
N ILE A 174 -4.92 16.60 14.33
CA ILE A 174 -4.85 15.59 13.27
C ILE A 174 -5.28 14.23 13.80
N VAL A 175 -4.84 13.84 15.00
CA VAL A 175 -5.18 12.53 15.60
C VAL A 175 -6.70 12.37 15.77
N GLU A 176 -7.36 13.36 16.35
CA GLU A 176 -8.82 13.36 16.54
C GLU A 176 -9.56 13.31 15.20
N ARG A 177 -9.05 14.01 14.17
CA ARG A 177 -9.63 13.99 12.83
C ARG A 177 -9.49 12.61 12.17
N VAL A 178 -8.32 11.98 12.29
CA VAL A 178 -8.08 10.62 11.81
C VAL A 178 -9.01 9.63 12.51
N GLU A 179 -9.13 9.69 13.84
CA GLU A 179 -10.03 8.81 14.60
C GLU A 179 -11.48 8.94 14.14
N GLN A 180 -11.99 10.16 13.98
CA GLN A 180 -13.36 10.42 13.51
C GLN A 180 -13.60 9.81 12.13
N LEU A 181 -12.68 10.03 11.19
CA LEU A 181 -12.80 9.52 9.82
C LEU A 181 -12.68 7.99 9.76
N VAL A 182 -11.80 7.40 10.57
CA VAL A 182 -11.66 5.94 10.69
C VAL A 182 -12.93 5.32 11.26
N GLN A 183 -13.50 5.91 12.31
CA GLN A 183 -14.75 5.43 12.90
C GLN A 183 -15.91 5.50 11.91
N ALA A 184 -16.03 6.61 11.16
CA ALA A 184 -17.04 6.75 10.12
C ALA A 184 -16.86 5.71 8.99
N LEU A 185 -15.61 5.46 8.57
CA LEU A 185 -15.29 4.47 7.55
C LEU A 185 -15.59 3.04 8.02
N VAL A 186 -15.21 2.69 9.25
CA VAL A 186 -15.51 1.39 9.86
C VAL A 186 -17.03 1.18 9.94
N ALA A 187 -17.79 2.19 10.40
CA ALA A 187 -19.24 2.10 10.46
C ALA A 187 -19.87 1.90 9.07
N ASN A 188 -19.39 2.60 8.04
CA ASN A 188 -19.84 2.41 6.66
C ASN A 188 -19.56 1.00 6.15
N ILE A 189 -18.36 0.47 6.39
CA ILE A 189 -17.95 -0.88 5.98
C ILE A 189 -18.80 -1.93 6.71
N ALA A 190 -18.99 -1.79 8.02
CA ALA A 190 -19.81 -2.70 8.82
C ALA A 190 -21.27 -2.72 8.34
N GLN A 191 -21.85 -1.54 8.09
CA GLN A 191 -23.20 -1.43 7.54
C GLN A 191 -23.32 -2.13 6.19
N ARG A 192 -22.37 -1.92 5.28
CA ARG A 192 -22.37 -2.56 3.95
C ARG A 192 -22.11 -4.06 4.00
N ALA A 193 -21.34 -4.52 5.00
CA ALA A 193 -21.10 -5.94 5.24
C ALA A 193 -22.30 -6.64 5.88
N GLY A 194 -23.27 -5.87 6.41
CA GLY A 194 -24.41 -6.41 7.15
C GLY A 194 -23.99 -7.02 8.49
N VAL A 195 -22.98 -6.44 9.16
CA VAL A 195 -22.46 -6.91 10.44
C VAL A 195 -22.63 -5.85 11.51
N THR A 196 -23.01 -6.27 12.72
CA THR A 196 -23.17 -5.40 13.89
C THR A 196 -21.90 -5.28 14.72
N ASP A 197 -21.07 -6.31 14.69
CA ASP A 197 -19.72 -6.37 15.26
C ASP A 197 -18.76 -6.69 14.10
N SER A 198 -17.74 -5.85 13.90
CA SER A 198 -16.77 -6.07 12.83
C SER A 198 -15.69 -7.08 13.22
N GLY A 199 -15.63 -7.48 14.50
CA GLY A 199 -14.57 -8.33 15.04
C GLY A 199 -13.20 -7.66 14.97
N LEU A 200 -13.15 -6.34 14.79
CA LEU A 200 -11.91 -5.65 14.45
C LEU A 200 -11.10 -5.35 15.71
N ILE A 201 -9.98 -6.06 15.87
CA ILE A 201 -9.05 -5.84 17.00
C ILE A 201 -8.12 -4.65 16.71
N TRP A 202 -7.61 -4.53 15.48
CA TRP A 202 -6.81 -3.40 15.04
C TRP A 202 -6.91 -3.20 13.52
N ALA A 203 -6.60 -1.99 13.07
CA ALA A 203 -6.46 -1.66 11.65
C ALA A 203 -5.39 -0.58 11.45
N GLN A 204 -4.85 -0.52 10.23
CA GLN A 204 -3.93 0.53 9.81
C GLN A 204 -4.55 1.37 8.69
N PRO A 205 -5.14 2.54 8.99
CA PRO A 205 -5.56 3.45 7.94
C PRO A 205 -4.34 4.09 7.25
N ASP A 206 -4.37 4.13 5.92
CA ASP A 206 -3.50 4.99 5.12
C ASP A 206 -4.20 6.34 4.94
N VAL A 207 -3.56 7.43 5.37
CA VAL A 207 -4.18 8.76 5.50
C VAL A 207 -3.40 9.79 4.68
N PHE A 208 -4.06 10.53 3.80
CA PHE A 208 -3.50 11.76 3.26
C PHE A 208 -3.62 12.87 4.30
N ILE A 209 -2.49 13.51 4.61
CA ILE A 209 -2.44 14.74 5.41
C ILE A 209 -1.66 15.76 4.59
N LEU A 210 -2.28 16.90 4.31
CA LEU A 210 -1.75 17.93 3.41
C LEU A 210 -1.36 19.20 4.18
N GLU A 211 -0.59 20.07 3.52
CA GLU A 211 -0.09 21.35 4.05
C GLU A 211 -1.23 22.30 4.51
N ASP A 212 -2.41 22.18 3.90
CA ASP A 212 -3.60 22.97 4.25
C ASP A 212 -4.44 22.38 5.41
N GLY A 213 -4.00 21.26 6.00
CA GLY A 213 -4.72 20.55 7.05
C GLY A 213 -5.80 19.59 6.57
N THR A 214 -5.93 19.38 5.26
CA THR A 214 -6.82 18.34 4.72
C THR A 214 -6.41 16.96 5.24
N VAL A 215 -7.39 16.19 5.72
CA VAL A 215 -7.24 14.80 6.16
C VAL A 215 -8.26 13.93 5.43
N GLU A 216 -7.79 12.96 4.63
CA GLU A 216 -8.64 11.98 3.96
C GLU A 216 -8.05 10.55 4.10
N ILE A 217 -8.91 9.55 4.30
CA ILE A 217 -8.48 8.15 4.41
C ILE A 217 -8.41 7.51 3.02
N GLU A 218 -7.21 7.13 2.57
CA GLU A 218 -7.01 6.40 1.31
C GLU A 218 -7.62 5.00 1.38
N ARG A 219 -7.33 4.25 2.44
CA ARG A 219 -7.86 2.90 2.67
C ARG A 219 -7.64 2.46 4.11
N LEU A 220 -8.36 1.41 4.51
CA LEU A 220 -8.19 0.75 5.80
C LEU A 220 -7.54 -0.63 5.58
N ASN A 221 -6.32 -0.82 6.10
CA ASN A 221 -5.64 -2.11 6.05
C ASN A 221 -6.03 -2.94 7.29
N CYS A 222 -6.52 -4.17 7.08
CA CYS A 222 -7.28 -4.89 8.09
C CYS A 222 -7.08 -6.42 8.01
N PRO A 223 -6.39 -7.05 8.96
CA PRO A 223 -5.38 -6.47 9.86
C PRO A 223 -4.01 -6.34 9.14
N ASP A 224 -3.27 -5.28 9.44
CA ASP A 224 -1.88 -5.08 9.01
C ASP A 224 -1.21 -4.23 10.11
N VAL A 225 0.07 -4.49 10.39
CA VAL A 225 0.90 -3.68 11.29
C VAL A 225 2.24 -3.40 10.61
N GLY A 226 2.78 -4.41 9.92
CA GLY A 226 4.15 -4.42 9.45
C GLY A 226 5.13 -4.87 10.52
N LEU A 227 4.67 -5.72 11.45
CA LEU A 227 5.50 -6.39 12.44
C LEU A 227 6.68 -7.12 11.81
N PHE A 228 6.56 -7.59 10.56
CA PHE A 228 7.67 -8.20 9.82
C PHE A 228 8.96 -7.37 9.91
N LEU A 229 8.86 -6.04 10.00
CA LEU A 229 10.02 -5.15 10.10
C LEU A 229 10.87 -5.44 11.34
N ARG A 230 10.29 -5.95 12.44
CA ARG A 230 11.03 -6.37 13.64
C ARG A 230 11.85 -7.64 13.45
N GLY A 231 11.45 -8.49 12.51
CA GLY A 231 12.05 -9.80 12.29
C GLY A 231 13.38 -9.75 11.55
N PHE A 232 13.71 -8.59 10.96
CA PHE A 232 14.88 -8.44 10.11
C PHE A 232 16.00 -7.69 10.83
N THR A 233 17.17 -8.31 10.94
CA THR A 233 18.40 -7.61 11.33
C THR A 233 19.21 -7.25 10.09
N HIS A 234 19.55 -5.98 9.93
CA HIS A 234 20.44 -5.51 8.87
C HIS A 234 21.59 -4.72 9.48
N PRO A 235 22.80 -5.30 9.63
CA PRO A 235 23.88 -4.72 10.44
C PRO A 235 24.44 -3.41 9.89
N PHE A 236 24.15 -3.09 8.62
CA PHE A 236 24.66 -1.91 7.95
C PHE A 236 23.67 -0.74 7.89
N SER A 237 22.39 -0.96 8.24
CA SER A 237 21.37 0.08 8.18
C SER A 237 21.36 0.90 9.46
N ARG A 238 21.32 2.23 9.33
CA ARG A 238 21.16 3.15 10.45
C ARG A 238 19.71 3.59 10.62
N LEU A 239 18.93 3.57 9.54
CA LEU A 239 17.54 4.06 9.54
C LEU A 239 16.52 2.98 9.88
N LEU A 240 16.80 1.71 9.54
CA LEU A 240 15.88 0.61 9.86
C LEU A 240 15.60 0.48 11.37
N PRO A 241 16.59 0.55 12.28
CA PRO A 241 16.34 0.47 13.72
C PRO A 241 15.36 1.52 14.25
N ILE A 242 15.39 2.73 13.69
CA ILE A 242 14.48 3.83 14.09
C ILE A 242 13.03 3.47 13.77
N VAL A 243 12.79 2.89 12.59
CA VAL A 243 11.45 2.45 12.20
C VAL A 243 11.02 1.22 13.02
N GLN A 244 11.96 0.32 13.32
CA GLN A 244 11.70 -0.86 14.14
C GLN A 244 11.25 -0.50 15.56
N GLU A 245 11.80 0.56 16.16
CA GLU A 245 11.40 1.03 17.49
C GLU A 245 9.92 1.45 17.52
N ILE A 246 9.45 2.19 16.51
CA ILE A 246 8.03 2.53 16.39
C ILE A 246 7.18 1.26 16.23
N VAL A 247 7.57 0.36 15.32
CA VAL A 247 6.83 -0.88 15.06
C VAL A 247 6.78 -1.78 16.31
N GLU A 248 7.83 -1.78 17.13
CA GLU A 248 7.85 -2.48 18.42
C GLU A 248 6.80 -1.93 19.38
N GLY A 249 6.74 -0.61 19.56
CA GLY A 249 5.71 0.03 20.36
C GLY A 249 4.30 -0.30 19.85
N LEU A 250 4.07 -0.19 18.54
CA LEU A 250 2.81 -0.56 17.90
C LEU A 250 2.44 -2.03 18.15
N GLY A 251 3.42 -2.93 18.08
CA GLY A 251 3.24 -4.35 18.33
C GLY A 251 2.80 -4.67 19.75
N HIS A 252 3.28 -3.93 20.77
CA HIS A 252 2.80 -4.08 22.14
C HIS A 252 1.31 -3.72 22.28
N HIS A 253 0.86 -2.65 21.62
CA HIS A 253 -0.57 -2.29 21.64
C HIS A 253 -1.46 -3.33 20.95
N VAL A 254 -0.99 -3.91 19.83
CA VAL A 254 -1.69 -5.01 19.14
C VAL A 254 -1.75 -6.25 20.01
N ARG A 255 -0.62 -6.63 20.62
CA ARG A 255 -0.53 -7.75 21.57
C ARG A 255 -1.56 -7.59 22.69
N ASP A 256 -1.62 -6.41 23.31
CA ASP A 256 -2.53 -6.15 24.42
C ASP A 256 -3.99 -6.14 23.97
N ALA A 257 -4.29 -5.66 22.76
CA ALA A 257 -5.63 -5.71 22.18
C ALA A 257 -6.07 -7.16 21.89
N ILE A 258 -5.18 -8.00 21.36
CA ILE A 258 -5.42 -9.45 21.18
C ILE A 258 -5.71 -10.10 22.54
N HIS A 259 -4.90 -9.82 23.57
CA HIS A 259 -5.08 -10.39 24.90
C HIS A 259 -6.45 -10.09 25.50
N ARG A 260 -6.92 -8.84 25.36
CA ARG A 260 -8.23 -8.40 25.85
C ARG A 260 -9.39 -9.02 25.08
N THR A 261 -9.22 -9.23 23.77
CA THR A 261 -10.33 -9.63 22.89
C THR A 261 -10.47 -11.14 22.76
N ILE A 262 -9.35 -11.87 22.76
CA ILE A 262 -9.32 -13.33 22.60
C ILE A 262 -8.83 -13.93 23.92
N PRO A 263 -9.73 -14.37 24.82
CA PRO A 263 -9.34 -14.88 26.14
C PRO A 263 -8.62 -16.24 26.06
N GLU A 264 -8.85 -17.03 25.02
CA GLU A 264 -8.33 -18.38 24.85
C GLU A 264 -6.80 -18.42 24.76
N SER A 265 -6.20 -19.47 25.29
CA SER A 265 -4.75 -19.71 25.19
C SER A 265 -4.33 -20.13 23.79
N MET A 266 -5.24 -20.71 23.00
CA MET A 266 -4.98 -21.10 21.60
C MET A 266 -5.72 -20.16 20.66
N ILE A 267 -5.01 -19.58 19.70
CA ILE A 267 -5.57 -18.72 18.66
C ILE A 267 -5.27 -19.37 17.31
N THR A 268 -6.30 -19.60 16.50
CA THR A 268 -6.11 -20.06 15.12
C THR A 268 -5.88 -18.85 14.22
N VAL A 269 -4.82 -18.87 13.41
CA VAL A 269 -4.54 -17.85 12.39
C VAL A 269 -4.81 -18.46 11.02
N LEU A 270 -5.67 -17.82 10.22
CA LEU A 270 -5.86 -18.19 8.82
C LEU A 270 -5.13 -17.21 7.91
N THR A 271 -4.36 -17.76 6.98
CA THR A 271 -3.66 -17.04 5.90
C THR A 271 -3.91 -17.74 4.56
N ARG A 272 -3.41 -17.17 3.47
CA ARG A 272 -3.47 -17.76 2.14
C ARG A 272 -2.62 -19.01 2.06
N ASP A 273 -3.06 -19.98 1.27
CA ASP A 273 -2.39 -21.28 1.12
C ASP A 273 -0.93 -21.12 0.64
N GLU A 274 -0.68 -20.18 -0.29
CA GLU A 274 0.65 -19.99 -0.87
C GLU A 274 1.71 -19.52 0.14
N VAL A 275 1.28 -18.85 1.23
CA VAL A 275 2.16 -18.41 2.32
C VAL A 275 2.79 -19.59 3.04
N LEU A 276 2.05 -20.69 3.18
CA LEU A 276 2.49 -21.89 3.88
C LEU A 276 3.11 -22.92 2.95
N ASP A 277 2.54 -23.10 1.75
CA ASP A 277 2.94 -24.19 0.85
C ASP A 277 4.17 -23.87 0.01
N ASN A 278 4.38 -22.59 -0.32
CA ASN A 278 5.45 -22.17 -1.23
C ASN A 278 6.50 -21.28 -0.57
N GLU A 279 6.34 -20.97 0.72
CA GLU A 279 7.08 -19.90 1.42
C GLU A 279 7.04 -18.58 0.63
N GLU A 280 5.94 -18.34 -0.08
CA GLU A 280 5.74 -17.12 -0.86
C GLU A 280 5.20 -16.02 0.06
N ASP A 281 5.72 -14.80 -0.09
CA ASP A 281 5.33 -13.62 0.73
C ASP A 281 6.02 -13.57 2.10
N LEU A 282 7.34 -13.35 2.07
CA LEU A 282 8.20 -13.15 3.24
C LEU A 282 7.64 -12.14 4.25
N LEU A 283 6.92 -11.11 3.79
CA LEU A 283 6.34 -10.11 4.67
C LEU A 283 5.24 -10.71 5.54
N GLU A 284 4.36 -11.53 4.96
CA GLU A 284 3.30 -12.19 5.70
C GLU A 284 3.84 -13.29 6.62
N ILE A 285 4.86 -14.04 6.18
CA ILE A 285 5.56 -15.03 7.02
C ILE A 285 6.20 -14.34 8.23
N GLY A 286 6.95 -13.25 7.99
CA GLY A 286 7.58 -12.46 9.05
C GLY A 286 6.55 -11.86 10.01
N GLU A 287 5.41 -11.38 9.50
CA GLU A 287 4.29 -10.89 10.32
C GLU A 287 3.75 -11.98 11.26
N ILE A 288 3.53 -13.18 10.74
CA ILE A 288 3.03 -14.34 11.50
C ILE A 288 4.00 -14.75 12.61
N GLU A 289 5.31 -14.80 12.31
CA GLU A 289 6.32 -15.17 13.31
C GLU A 289 6.45 -14.13 14.43
N GLU A 290 6.33 -12.85 14.11
CA GLU A 290 6.33 -11.78 15.10
C GLU A 290 5.06 -11.79 15.96
N LEU A 291 3.89 -12.01 15.34
CA LEU A 291 2.65 -12.23 16.08
C LEU A 291 2.77 -13.43 17.01
N ARG A 292 3.41 -14.52 16.57
CA ARG A 292 3.63 -15.71 17.40
C ARG A 292 4.49 -15.39 18.62
N ARG A 293 5.59 -14.64 18.45
CA ARG A 293 6.43 -14.19 19.56
C ARG A 293 5.68 -13.28 20.54
N LEU A 294 4.93 -12.31 20.02
CA LEU A 294 4.12 -11.41 20.85
C LEU A 294 3.06 -12.17 21.65
N CYS A 295 2.32 -13.09 21.04
CA CYS A 295 1.32 -13.92 21.71
C CYS A 295 1.95 -14.89 22.73
N ALA A 296 3.10 -15.48 22.40
CA ALA A 296 3.82 -16.38 23.32
C ALA A 296 4.25 -15.67 24.60
N SER A 297 4.61 -14.39 24.53
CA SER A 297 4.93 -13.58 25.72
C SER A 297 3.74 -13.41 26.69
N LEU A 298 2.52 -13.68 26.23
CA LEU A 298 1.29 -13.68 27.03
C LEU A 298 0.83 -15.10 27.42
N GLY A 299 1.63 -16.13 27.17
CA GLY A 299 1.24 -17.52 27.36
C GLY A 299 0.20 -18.03 26.35
N LYS A 300 0.06 -17.37 25.20
CA LYS A 300 -0.82 -17.79 24.12
C LYS A 300 -0.05 -18.47 22.99
N THR A 301 -0.66 -19.49 22.39
CA THR A 301 -0.11 -20.24 21.26
C THR A 301 -0.89 -19.88 19.99
N LEU A 302 -0.16 -19.54 18.92
CA LEU A 302 -0.75 -19.37 17.59
C LEU A 302 -0.65 -20.67 16.81
N ARG A 303 -1.78 -21.17 16.31
CA ARG A 303 -1.86 -22.26 15.34
C ARG A 303 -2.19 -21.68 13.96
N VAL A 304 -1.23 -21.73 13.04
CA VAL A 304 -1.41 -21.19 11.68
C VAL A 304 -1.98 -22.28 10.78
N ARG A 305 -3.00 -21.93 9.99
CA ARG A 305 -3.70 -22.83 9.06
C ARG A 305 -3.91 -22.14 7.71
N ARG A 306 -4.08 -22.97 6.67
CA ARG A 306 -4.47 -22.51 5.33
C ARG A 306 -5.94 -22.10 5.34
N VAL A 307 -6.30 -21.15 4.48
CA VAL A 307 -7.72 -20.81 4.29
C VAL A 307 -8.49 -21.95 3.65
N SER A 308 -7.84 -22.84 2.88
CA SER A 308 -8.47 -24.06 2.37
C SER A 308 -8.90 -25.05 3.47
N ASP A 309 -8.22 -25.06 4.62
CA ASP A 309 -8.48 -25.93 5.78
C ASP A 309 -9.59 -25.38 6.71
N VAL A 310 -10.34 -24.35 6.27
CA VAL A 310 -11.36 -23.68 7.11
C VAL A 310 -12.45 -24.63 7.61
N ASP A 311 -12.74 -25.69 6.86
CA ASP A 311 -13.78 -26.65 7.21
C ASP A 311 -13.36 -27.55 8.37
N ASP A 312 -12.05 -27.74 8.57
CA ASP A 312 -11.46 -28.56 9.64
C ASP A 312 -11.30 -27.80 10.96
N ILE A 313 -11.67 -26.53 11.01
CA ILE A 313 -11.61 -25.73 12.22
C ILE A 313 -12.82 -26.07 13.11
N PRO A 314 -12.58 -26.52 14.37
CA PRO A 314 -13.64 -26.79 15.33
C PRO A 314 -14.55 -25.59 15.56
N GLN A 315 -15.83 -25.85 15.81
CA GLN A 315 -16.82 -24.81 16.11
C GLN A 315 -16.39 -23.96 17.32
N ASP A 316 -16.85 -22.71 17.36
CA ASP A 316 -16.61 -21.72 18.41
C ASP A 316 -15.14 -21.30 18.61
N GLU A 317 -14.20 -21.75 17.77
CA GLU A 317 -12.82 -21.27 17.82
C GLU A 317 -12.70 -19.79 17.42
N HIS A 318 -11.71 -19.12 18.03
CA HIS A 318 -11.33 -17.76 17.69
C HIS A 318 -10.28 -17.78 16.58
N VAL A 319 -10.60 -17.10 15.48
CA VAL A 319 -9.85 -17.17 14.24
C VAL A 319 -9.41 -15.76 13.83
N LEU A 320 -8.10 -15.53 13.85
CA LEU A 320 -7.48 -14.31 13.35
C LEU A 320 -7.24 -14.45 11.84
N LEU A 321 -7.77 -13.52 11.03
CA LEU A 321 -7.63 -13.56 9.58
C LEU A 321 -6.52 -12.61 9.10
N LEU A 322 -5.55 -13.11 8.33
CA LEU A 322 -4.46 -12.31 7.76
C LEU A 322 -4.52 -12.31 6.23
N ASN A 323 -4.49 -11.10 5.63
CA ASN A 323 -4.28 -10.82 4.19
C ASN A 323 -4.90 -11.82 3.19
N LEU A 324 -6.18 -12.17 3.39
CA LEU A 324 -6.88 -13.13 2.54
C LEU A 324 -7.24 -12.56 1.16
N ASP A 325 -7.19 -13.43 0.15
CA ASP A 325 -7.68 -13.15 -1.20
C ASP A 325 -9.12 -13.64 -1.39
N TYR A 326 -10.06 -12.69 -1.36
CA TYR A 326 -11.49 -12.93 -1.51
C TYR A 326 -11.96 -13.24 -2.93
N SER A 327 -11.03 -13.38 -3.89
CA SER A 327 -11.32 -13.93 -5.22
C SER A 327 -11.15 -15.45 -5.30
N SER A 328 -10.57 -16.08 -4.26
CA SER A 328 -10.30 -17.52 -4.24
C SER A 328 -11.52 -18.36 -3.84
N PRO A 329 -11.70 -19.59 -4.38
CA PRO A 329 -12.78 -20.50 -3.94
C PRO A 329 -12.75 -20.85 -2.45
N ALA A 330 -11.57 -20.89 -1.82
CA ALA A 330 -11.42 -21.18 -0.39
C ALA A 330 -12.10 -20.10 0.47
N THR A 331 -11.95 -18.82 0.11
CA THR A 331 -12.62 -17.73 0.83
C THR A 331 -14.15 -17.73 0.68
N CYS A 332 -14.71 -18.36 -0.36
CA CYS A 332 -16.16 -18.56 -0.46
C CYS A 332 -16.68 -19.47 0.66
N ARG A 333 -15.93 -20.53 1.02
CA ARG A 333 -16.29 -21.43 2.13
C ARG A 333 -16.19 -20.72 3.49
N LEU A 334 -15.12 -19.94 3.68
CA LEU A 334 -14.97 -19.06 4.84
C LEU A 334 -16.16 -18.11 5.02
N LEU A 335 -16.62 -17.46 3.95
CA LEU A 335 -17.77 -16.57 3.98
C LEU A 335 -19.07 -17.30 4.34
N ALA A 336 -19.27 -18.53 3.85
CA ALA A 336 -20.43 -19.35 4.20
C ALA A 336 -20.44 -19.71 5.69
N ARG A 337 -19.32 -20.20 6.23
CA ARG A 337 -19.20 -20.51 7.67
C ARG A 337 -19.37 -19.28 8.57
N ALA A 338 -18.93 -18.10 8.10
CA ALA A 338 -19.17 -16.85 8.81
C ALA A 338 -20.64 -16.44 8.84
N GLN A 339 -21.42 -16.75 7.80
CA GLN A 339 -22.86 -16.53 7.81
C GLN A 339 -23.59 -17.48 8.76
N GLU A 340 -23.09 -18.70 8.92
CA GLU A 340 -23.62 -19.69 9.88
C GLU A 340 -23.29 -19.34 11.34
N GLY A 341 -22.30 -18.48 11.58
CA GLY A 341 -21.85 -18.10 12.93
C GLY A 341 -21.12 -19.21 13.67
N SER A 342 -20.52 -20.17 12.94
CA SER A 342 -19.87 -21.36 13.53
C SER A 342 -18.48 -21.09 14.13
N LEU A 343 -17.88 -19.93 13.83
CA LEU A 343 -16.55 -19.51 14.29
C LEU A 343 -16.58 -18.03 14.64
N ARG A 344 -15.65 -17.59 15.50
CA ARG A 344 -15.48 -16.18 15.87
C ARG A 344 -14.29 -15.60 15.14
N TYR A 345 -14.54 -14.71 14.19
CA TYR A 345 -13.51 -14.18 13.32
C TYR A 345 -13.06 -12.79 13.74
N PHE A 346 -11.75 -12.54 13.61
CA PHE A 346 -11.13 -11.25 13.88
C PHE A 346 -10.24 -10.86 12.71
N PRO A 347 -10.63 -9.91 11.86
CA PRO A 347 -12.00 -9.34 11.71
C PRO A 347 -13.03 -10.34 11.15
N ASP A 348 -14.31 -9.96 11.10
CA ASP A 348 -15.33 -10.66 10.31
C ASP A 348 -14.92 -10.72 8.82
N PRO A 349 -15.02 -11.88 8.13
CA PRO A 349 -14.59 -12.00 6.74
C PRO A 349 -15.32 -11.10 5.75
N ARG A 350 -16.61 -10.81 5.99
CA ARG A 350 -17.41 -9.91 5.14
C ARG A 350 -16.94 -8.47 5.30
N PHE A 351 -16.59 -8.08 6.53
CA PHE A 351 -15.98 -6.79 6.83
C PHE A 351 -14.60 -6.66 6.16
N GLN A 352 -13.72 -7.65 6.33
CA GLN A 352 -12.38 -7.65 5.74
C GLN A 352 -12.42 -7.55 4.21
N ARG A 353 -13.32 -8.30 3.56
CA ARG A 353 -13.54 -8.23 2.11
C ARG A 353 -13.91 -6.81 1.65
N LEU A 354 -14.78 -6.12 2.39
CA LEU A 354 -15.20 -4.77 2.04
C LEU A 354 -14.12 -3.72 2.31
N CYS A 355 -13.21 -3.93 3.26
CA CYS A 355 -12.05 -3.06 3.47
C CYS A 355 -11.18 -2.95 2.20
N GLN A 356 -11.03 -4.05 1.44
CA GLN A 356 -10.26 -4.05 0.18
C GLN A 356 -10.89 -3.18 -0.93
N MET A 357 -12.19 -2.89 -0.83
CA MET A 357 -12.93 -2.16 -1.85
C MET A 357 -13.43 -0.79 -1.42
N THR A 358 -13.30 -0.42 -0.14
CA THR A 358 -13.87 0.80 0.41
C THR A 358 -12.77 1.78 0.78
N THR A 359 -13.01 3.06 0.52
CA THR A 359 -12.08 4.17 0.73
C THR A 359 -12.80 5.31 1.45
N GLY A 360 -12.06 6.20 2.11
CA GLY A 360 -12.57 7.48 2.58
C GLY A 360 -12.43 8.60 1.55
N LEU A 361 -11.77 8.35 0.41
CA LEU A 361 -11.64 9.30 -0.68
C LEU A 361 -12.98 9.57 -1.37
N TYR A 362 -13.12 10.76 -1.94
CA TYR A 362 -14.24 11.06 -2.83
C TYR A 362 -14.25 10.11 -4.04
N GLU A 363 -15.33 9.36 -4.20
CA GLU A 363 -15.49 8.32 -5.22
C GLU A 363 -16.74 8.56 -6.07
N THR A 364 -16.62 8.40 -7.39
CA THR A 364 -17.76 8.31 -8.31
C THR A 364 -17.65 7.09 -9.20
N SER A 365 -18.79 6.54 -9.63
CA SER A 365 -18.82 5.42 -10.59
C SER A 365 -19.03 5.92 -12.01
N LEU A 366 -18.30 5.37 -12.97
CA LEU A 366 -18.59 5.60 -14.38
C LEU A 366 -19.94 4.96 -14.71
N PRO A 367 -20.93 5.72 -15.23
CA PRO A 367 -22.21 5.13 -15.54
C PRO A 367 -22.09 4.16 -16.72
N GLU A 368 -22.76 3.01 -16.64
CA GLU A 368 -22.62 1.92 -17.61
C GLU A 368 -22.93 2.37 -19.05
N ALA A 369 -23.90 3.28 -19.23
CA ALA A 369 -24.26 3.83 -20.53
C ALA A 369 -23.11 4.60 -21.23
N TYR A 370 -22.21 5.22 -20.45
CA TYR A 370 -21.05 5.97 -20.97
C TYR A 370 -19.77 5.14 -21.03
N ARG A 371 -19.79 3.91 -20.51
CA ARG A 371 -18.60 3.08 -20.39
C ARG A 371 -17.88 2.86 -21.71
N ARG A 372 -18.62 2.46 -22.75
CA ARG A 372 -18.04 2.14 -24.06
C ARG A 372 -17.37 3.36 -24.69
N SER A 373 -18.10 4.48 -24.78
CA SER A 373 -17.58 5.71 -25.37
C SER A 373 -16.42 6.29 -24.57
N PHE A 374 -16.43 6.18 -23.24
CA PHE A 374 -15.32 6.58 -22.39
C PHE A 374 -14.06 5.74 -22.66
N LEU A 375 -14.18 4.42 -22.73
CA LEU A 375 -13.05 3.53 -23.04
C LEU A 375 -12.55 3.72 -24.48
N GLU A 376 -13.42 4.00 -25.44
CA GLU A 376 -13.03 4.36 -26.81
C GLU A 376 -12.21 5.66 -26.83
N LEU A 377 -12.65 6.70 -26.11
CA LEU A 377 -11.91 7.96 -25.97
C LEU A 377 -10.56 7.75 -25.28
N ALA A 378 -10.52 6.99 -24.18
CA ALA A 378 -9.29 6.66 -23.46
C ALA A 378 -8.29 5.91 -24.35
N GLY A 379 -8.77 5.13 -25.32
CA GLY A 379 -7.98 4.38 -26.29
C GLY A 379 -7.59 5.15 -27.55
N ALA A 380 -8.06 6.39 -27.72
CA ALA A 380 -7.91 7.12 -28.98
C ALA A 380 -6.45 7.41 -29.35
N ASN A 381 -6.14 7.38 -30.65
CA ASN A 381 -4.85 7.73 -31.23
C ASN A 381 -4.98 9.00 -32.08
N PRO A 382 -4.89 10.21 -31.48
CA PRO A 382 -5.06 11.47 -32.19
C PRO A 382 -3.96 11.67 -33.23
N LYS A 383 -4.34 12.20 -34.40
CA LYS A 383 -3.43 12.39 -35.55
C LYS A 383 -2.59 13.67 -35.46
N ASN A 384 -3.00 14.60 -34.61
CA ASN A 384 -2.33 15.89 -34.41
C ASN A 384 -2.60 16.42 -33.00
N ASP A 385 -1.91 17.51 -32.66
CA ASP A 385 -1.93 18.13 -31.33
C ASP A 385 -3.31 18.67 -30.94
N SER A 386 -4.09 19.19 -31.90
CA SER A 386 -5.45 19.68 -31.64
C SER A 386 -6.38 18.54 -31.22
N ALA A 387 -6.35 17.44 -31.97
CA ALA A 387 -7.14 16.24 -31.66
C ALA A 387 -6.73 15.61 -30.33
N HIS A 388 -5.44 15.69 -29.95
CA HIS A 388 -4.97 15.23 -28.64
C HIS A 388 -5.61 16.06 -27.51
N ARG A 389 -5.54 17.39 -27.61
CA ARG A 389 -6.17 18.27 -26.60
C ARG A 389 -7.67 18.02 -26.51
N GLU A 390 -8.35 17.88 -27.64
CA GLU A 390 -9.80 17.60 -27.68
C GLU A 390 -10.17 16.30 -26.96
N VAL A 391 -9.44 15.20 -27.20
CA VAL A 391 -9.68 13.92 -26.51
C VAL A 391 -9.55 14.08 -25.00
N LEU A 392 -8.51 14.77 -24.53
CA LEU A 392 -8.30 14.98 -23.09
C LEU A 392 -9.34 15.91 -22.47
N VAL A 393 -9.79 16.95 -23.19
CA VAL A 393 -10.90 17.80 -22.74
C VAL A 393 -12.14 16.94 -22.53
N ARG A 394 -12.54 16.14 -23.52
CA ARG A 394 -13.73 15.28 -23.44
C ARG A 394 -13.64 14.22 -22.34
N LEU A 395 -12.45 13.63 -22.11
CA LEU A 395 -12.24 12.72 -20.98
C LEU A 395 -12.41 13.42 -19.64
N ASN A 396 -11.99 14.68 -19.53
CA ASN A 396 -12.02 15.45 -18.30
C ASN A 396 -13.36 16.15 -18.03
N GLU A 397 -14.14 16.52 -19.05
CA GLU A 397 -15.44 17.18 -18.89
C GLU A 397 -16.37 16.41 -17.95
N HIS A 398 -16.50 15.10 -18.13
CA HIS A 398 -17.33 14.27 -17.26
C HIS A 398 -16.78 14.16 -15.83
N LEU A 399 -15.45 14.08 -15.70
CA LEU A 399 -14.78 13.95 -14.41
C LEU A 399 -14.92 15.25 -13.60
N GLU A 400 -14.73 16.40 -14.23
CA GLU A 400 -14.86 17.72 -13.60
C GLU A 400 -16.31 18.02 -13.22
N ALA A 401 -17.27 17.69 -14.09
CA ALA A 401 -18.69 17.77 -13.76
C ALA A 401 -19.06 16.87 -12.58
N ALA A 402 -18.36 15.76 -12.40
CA ALA A 402 -18.50 14.84 -11.27
C ALA A 402 -17.60 15.23 -10.07
N GLY A 403 -16.99 16.42 -10.04
CA GLY A 403 -16.22 16.91 -8.89
C GLY A 403 -14.76 16.42 -8.79
N HIS A 404 -14.25 15.72 -9.80
CA HIS A 404 -12.85 15.30 -9.88
C HIS A 404 -11.99 16.40 -10.49
N THR A 405 -11.47 17.28 -9.65
CA THR A 405 -10.67 18.44 -10.05
C THR A 405 -9.17 18.27 -9.87
N THR A 406 -8.72 17.31 -9.06
CA THR A 406 -7.29 17.05 -8.82
C THR A 406 -6.65 16.37 -10.03
N PRO A 407 -5.33 16.53 -10.26
CA PRO A 407 -4.69 16.01 -11.47
C PRO A 407 -4.45 14.49 -11.46
N ILE A 408 -4.49 13.86 -10.29
CA ILE A 408 -4.21 12.44 -10.07
C ILE A 408 -5.51 11.75 -9.65
N LEU A 409 -5.80 10.63 -10.29
CA LEU A 409 -6.92 9.76 -9.92
C LEU A 409 -6.41 8.36 -9.65
N TYR A 410 -7.10 7.66 -8.74
CA TYR A 410 -7.05 6.21 -8.71
C TYR A 410 -8.31 5.65 -9.35
N VAL A 411 -8.13 4.89 -10.42
CA VAL A 411 -9.22 4.19 -11.11
C VAL A 411 -9.27 2.76 -10.57
N GLN A 412 -10.36 2.42 -9.90
CA GLN A 412 -10.63 1.06 -9.46
C GLN A 412 -11.38 0.30 -10.57
N ALA A 413 -10.87 -0.86 -10.94
CA ALA A 413 -11.49 -1.81 -11.85
C ALA A 413 -11.37 -3.23 -11.27
N GLY A 414 -12.49 -3.81 -10.84
CA GLY A 414 -12.46 -5.04 -10.04
C GLY A 414 -11.65 -4.84 -8.75
N SER A 415 -10.64 -5.69 -8.54
CA SER A 415 -9.68 -5.58 -7.42
C SER A 415 -8.44 -4.72 -7.73
N GLU A 416 -8.23 -4.30 -9.00
CA GLU A 416 -7.06 -3.51 -9.38
C GLU A 416 -7.30 -2.01 -9.14
N LEU A 417 -6.29 -1.34 -8.55
CA LEU A 417 -6.23 0.11 -8.41
C LEU A 417 -5.15 0.68 -9.35
N ILE A 418 -5.59 1.48 -10.32
CA ILE A 418 -4.77 1.99 -11.43
C ILE A 418 -4.55 3.50 -11.24
N PRO A 419 -3.30 3.98 -11.10
CA PRO A 419 -3.03 5.40 -10.99
C PRO A 419 -3.14 6.04 -12.38
N VAL A 420 -3.82 7.18 -12.45
CA VAL A 420 -4.04 7.92 -13.68
C VAL A 420 -3.64 9.38 -13.52
N LEU A 421 -2.73 9.84 -14.38
CA LEU A 421 -2.44 11.26 -14.58
C LEU A 421 -3.43 11.82 -15.61
N ARG A 422 -4.36 12.67 -15.19
CA ARG A 422 -5.51 13.11 -16.03
C ARG A 422 -5.11 13.84 -17.31
N LYS A 423 -3.94 14.50 -17.31
CA LYS A 423 -3.40 15.23 -18.47
C LYS A 423 -2.54 14.36 -19.41
N SER A 424 -2.38 13.06 -19.16
CA SER A 424 -1.64 12.15 -20.05
C SER A 424 -2.58 11.15 -20.71
N LEU A 425 -2.67 11.22 -22.04
CA LEU A 425 -3.42 10.23 -22.82
C LEU A 425 -2.76 8.85 -22.76
N HIS A 426 -1.44 8.78 -22.62
CA HIS A 426 -0.78 7.50 -22.33
C HIS A 426 -1.31 6.88 -21.03
N SER A 427 -1.47 7.67 -19.95
CA SER A 427 -2.02 7.16 -18.68
C SER A 427 -3.42 6.57 -18.85
N TRP A 428 -4.29 7.25 -19.60
CA TRP A 428 -5.65 6.78 -19.91
C TRP A 428 -5.66 5.50 -20.74
N ARG A 429 -4.80 5.39 -21.76
CA ARG A 429 -4.65 4.17 -22.56
C ARG A 429 -4.20 2.98 -21.71
N GLN A 430 -3.25 3.20 -20.78
CA GLN A 430 -2.80 2.13 -19.89
C GLN A 430 -3.90 1.66 -18.95
N MET A 431 -4.73 2.58 -18.46
CA MET A 431 -5.92 2.24 -17.69
C MET A 431 -6.88 1.36 -18.51
N LYS A 432 -7.25 1.79 -19.73
CA LYS A 432 -8.11 0.99 -20.63
C LYS A 432 -7.56 -0.42 -20.85
N ASN A 433 -6.27 -0.53 -21.20
CA ASN A 433 -5.61 -1.81 -21.47
C ASN A 433 -5.62 -2.77 -20.27
N ARG A 434 -5.75 -2.25 -19.03
CA ARG A 434 -5.90 -3.06 -17.82
C ARG A 434 -7.34 -3.49 -17.61
N ILE A 435 -8.28 -2.58 -17.79
CA ILE A 435 -9.72 -2.88 -17.68
C ILE A 435 -10.14 -3.97 -18.68
N GLU A 436 -9.62 -3.92 -19.91
CA GLU A 436 -9.93 -4.91 -20.96
C GLU A 436 -9.32 -6.30 -20.71
N ARG A 437 -8.44 -6.47 -19.70
CA ARG A 437 -7.90 -7.79 -19.30
C ARG A 437 -8.81 -8.54 -18.35
N HIS A 438 -9.81 -7.88 -17.77
CA HIS A 438 -10.77 -8.56 -16.91
C HIS A 438 -11.75 -9.39 -17.76
N ASP A 439 -12.08 -10.58 -17.26
CA ASP A 439 -13.11 -11.42 -17.86
C ASP A 439 -14.49 -10.80 -17.63
N GLY A 440 -14.96 -10.05 -18.62
CA GLY A 440 -16.27 -9.42 -18.62
C GLY A 440 -16.32 -8.00 -18.03
N PRO A 441 -17.52 -7.40 -18.00
CA PRO A 441 -17.68 -6.00 -17.61
C PRO A 441 -17.50 -5.79 -16.10
N VAL A 442 -16.36 -5.23 -15.69
CA VAL A 442 -16.13 -4.76 -14.31
C VAL A 442 -16.59 -3.31 -14.09
N PRO A 443 -17.20 -2.95 -12.93
CA PRO A 443 -17.48 -1.56 -12.60
C PRO A 443 -16.20 -0.72 -12.57
N ILE A 444 -16.29 0.52 -13.05
CA ILE A 444 -15.18 1.48 -13.06
C ILE A 444 -15.50 2.59 -12.07
N ARG A 445 -14.63 2.78 -11.08
CA ARG A 445 -14.79 3.85 -10.08
C ARG A 445 -13.59 4.77 -10.09
N PHE A 446 -13.84 6.08 -10.05
CA PHE A 446 -12.82 7.11 -9.96
C PHE A 446 -12.74 7.57 -8.51
N ARG A 447 -11.55 7.49 -7.94
CA ARG A 447 -11.24 8.01 -6.61
C ARG A 447 -10.31 9.21 -6.76
N ARG A 448 -10.72 10.31 -6.16
CA ARG A 448 -9.94 11.55 -6.15
C ARG A 448 -8.76 11.39 -5.21
N VAL A 449 -7.54 11.58 -5.71
CA VAL A 449 -6.37 11.75 -4.84
C VAL A 449 -6.32 13.23 -4.47
N PRO A 450 -6.39 13.61 -3.17
CA PRO A 450 -6.50 15.02 -2.76
C PRO A 450 -5.18 15.79 -2.91
N ALA A 451 -4.08 15.10 -3.19
CA ALA A 451 -2.75 15.71 -3.28
C ALA A 451 -2.46 16.38 -4.64
N THR A 452 -1.77 17.52 -4.56
CA THR A 452 -1.05 18.17 -5.66
C THR A 452 0.41 18.35 -5.24
N PRO A 453 1.36 18.62 -6.17
CA PRO A 453 2.75 18.86 -5.81
C PRO A 453 2.91 19.91 -4.69
N GLU A 454 2.06 20.94 -4.71
CA GLU A 454 2.11 22.08 -3.80
C GLU A 454 1.48 21.81 -2.44
N SER A 455 0.62 20.79 -2.30
CA SER A 455 -0.06 20.48 -1.03
C SER A 455 0.65 19.40 -0.20
N LEU A 456 1.72 18.81 -0.72
CA LEU A 456 2.44 17.71 -0.09
C LEU A 456 3.45 18.19 0.95
N LEU A 457 3.45 17.51 2.09
CA LEU A 457 4.38 17.72 3.21
C LEU A 457 5.77 17.13 3.01
N LEU A 458 5.99 16.28 2.01
CA LEU A 458 7.30 15.63 1.77
C LEU A 458 7.86 16.00 0.41
N THR A 459 9.14 16.37 0.39
CA THR A 459 9.91 16.65 -0.82
C THR A 459 11.26 15.93 -0.82
N SER A 460 11.88 15.75 -1.98
CA SER A 460 13.25 15.26 -2.11
C SER A 460 13.99 16.03 -3.22
N SER A 461 15.19 15.59 -3.59
CA SER A 461 15.94 16.14 -4.74
C SER A 461 15.19 16.04 -6.08
N THR A 462 14.17 15.19 -6.16
CA THR A 462 13.34 14.96 -7.36
C THR A 462 11.97 15.67 -7.30
N GLY A 463 11.76 16.53 -6.30
CA GLY A 463 10.51 17.26 -6.08
C GLY A 463 9.60 16.66 -5.01
N PRO A 464 8.36 17.17 -4.89
CA PRO A 464 7.35 16.67 -3.95
C PRO A 464 7.05 15.18 -4.16
N ARG A 465 6.86 14.44 -3.07
CA ARG A 465 6.63 12.99 -3.09
C ARG A 465 5.21 12.69 -2.65
N LEU A 466 4.46 11.93 -3.45
CA LEU A 466 3.16 11.44 -3.02
C LEU A 466 3.36 10.55 -1.79
N HIS A 467 2.58 10.78 -0.73
CA HIS A 467 2.72 10.02 0.50
C HIS A 467 1.40 9.91 1.26
N VAL A 468 1.33 8.89 2.11
CA VAL A 468 0.26 8.67 3.09
C VAL A 468 0.87 8.28 4.43
N TYR A 469 0.21 8.70 5.50
CA TYR A 469 0.57 8.40 6.87
C TYR A 469 -0.21 7.17 7.32
N ARG A 470 0.51 6.14 7.71
CA ARG A 470 -0.08 4.89 8.20
C ARG A 470 -0.07 4.89 9.72
N PHE A 471 -1.24 5.21 10.28
CA PHE A 471 -1.50 5.12 11.71
C PHE A 471 -1.82 3.69 12.10
N LEU A 472 -1.68 3.34 13.37
CA LEU A 472 -2.32 2.16 13.95
C LEU A 472 -3.53 2.61 14.77
N CYS A 473 -4.67 1.99 14.50
CA CYS A 473 -5.84 2.11 15.35
C CYS A 473 -6.11 0.76 16.03
N VAL A 474 -6.28 0.75 17.34
CA VAL A 474 -6.59 -0.46 18.12
C VAL A 474 -7.96 -0.34 18.77
N ARG A 475 -8.63 -1.48 18.97
CA ARG A 475 -9.88 -1.56 19.71
C ARG A 475 -9.64 -1.08 21.14
N GLY A 476 -10.34 0.00 21.49
CA GLY A 476 -10.41 0.51 22.86
C GLY A 476 -11.07 -0.50 23.79
N SER A 477 -10.77 -0.36 25.08
CA SER A 477 -11.44 -1.06 26.17
C SER A 477 -12.90 -0.66 26.31
#